data_AF-A0A167ANU9-F1
#
_entry.id   AF-A0A167ANU9-F1
#
_cell.length_a   1.000
_cell.length_b   1.000
_cell.length_c   1.000
_cell.angle_alpha   90.00
_cell.angle_beta   90.00
_cell.angle_gamma   90.00
#
_symmetry.space_group_name_H-M   'P 1'
#
loop_
_entity.id
_entity.type
_entity.pdbx_description
1 polymer ?
#
loop_
_entity_poly.entity_id
_entity_poly.type
_entity_poly.pdbx_seq_one_letter_code
_entity_poly.pdbx_strand_id
1 'polypeptide(L)'
;MSESLQLSGELVQKLQDILVEHDERCHDPLVTVQYMSAISGYLLGCQPIPAAKRQEFLEQLAAFMRHVHDDVERQQREQQAAPAQQPPQEAFGIWRPGDP
;
A
#
# COMPACT_ATOMS: atom_id res chain seq x y z
N MET A 1 5.66 -19.24 2.35
CA MET A 1 5.82 -18.55 1.05
C MET A 1 5.27 -17.16 1.24
N SER A 2 6.10 -16.26 1.77
CA SER A 2 5.71 -14.89 2.12
C SER A 2 6.62 -13.95 1.34
N GLU A 3 6.56 -14.02 0.01
CA GLU A 3 7.11 -12.94 -0.81
C GLU A 3 6.14 -11.76 -0.62
N SER A 4 6.47 -10.87 0.31
CA SER A 4 5.72 -9.65 0.53
C SER A 4 5.67 -8.89 -0.80
N LEU A 5 4.46 -8.71 -1.32
CA LEU A 5 4.22 -7.98 -2.56
C LEU A 5 4.78 -6.56 -2.40
N GLN A 6 5.91 -6.28 -3.05
CA GLN A 6 6.48 -4.95 -3.06
C GLN A 6 5.75 -4.10 -4.09
N LEU A 7 4.63 -3.51 -3.67
CA LEU A 7 3.96 -2.47 -4.43
C LEU A 7 4.78 -1.19 -4.33
N SER A 8 5.48 -0.82 -5.39
CA SER A 8 6.08 0.51 -5.48
C SER A 8 5.00 1.52 -5.89
N GLY A 9 5.04 2.72 -5.30
CA GLY A 9 4.13 3.80 -5.68
C GLY A 9 4.21 4.13 -7.17
N GLU A 10 5.39 3.97 -7.78
CA GLU A 10 5.60 4.14 -9.22
C GLU A 10 4.80 3.14 -10.07
N LEU A 11 4.75 1.86 -9.67
CA LEU A 11 3.98 0.85 -10.39
C LEU A 11 2.48 1.16 -10.33
N VAL A 12 1.99 1.54 -9.14
CA VAL A 12 0.58 1.91 -8.93
C VAL A 12 0.22 3.13 -9.79
N GLN A 13 1.08 4.14 -9.82
CA GLN A 13 0.87 5.34 -10.63
C GLN A 13 0.81 5.01 -12.13
N LYS A 14 1.77 4.23 -12.65
CA LYS A 14 1.77 3.83 -14.07
C LYS A 14 0.52 3.06 -14.46
N LEU A 15 0.01 2.20 -13.57
CA LEU A 15 -1.24 1.47 -13.81
C LEU A 15 -2.43 2.42 -13.82
N GLN A 16 -2.48 3.39 -12.90
CA GLN A 16 -3.53 4.41 -12.89
C GLN A 16 -3.52 5.23 -14.19
N ASP A 17 -2.34 5.67 -14.65
CA ASP A 17 -2.22 6.49 -15.86
C ASP A 17 -2.77 5.75 -17.09
N ILE A 18 -2.43 4.46 -17.24
CA ILE A 18 -2.97 3.61 -18.31
C ILE A 18 -4.51 3.50 -18.21
N LEU A 19 -5.05 3.36 -17.00
CA LEU A 19 -6.49 3.26 -16.81
C LEU A 19 -7.22 4.58 -17.11
N VAL A 20 -6.58 5.72 -16.83
CA VAL A 20 -7.09 7.06 -17.17
C VAL A 20 -7.18 7.26 -18.67
N GLU A 21 -6.24 6.73 -19.46
CA GLU A 21 -6.31 6.77 -20.92
C GLU A 21 -7.56 6.07 -21.49
N HIS A 22 -8.15 5.13 -20.74
CA HIS A 22 -9.36 4.41 -21.12
C HIS A 22 -10.64 4.98 -20.49
N ASP A 23 -10.57 5.50 -19.27
CA ASP A 23 -11.69 6.13 -18.56
C ASP A 23 -11.17 7.21 -17.61
N GLU A 24 -11.49 8.48 -17.89
CA GLU A 24 -11.09 9.64 -17.09
C GLU A 24 -11.51 9.53 -15.62
N ARG A 25 -12.56 8.75 -15.30
CA ARG A 25 -12.99 8.52 -13.91
C ARG A 25 -11.92 7.81 -13.08
N CYS A 26 -10.96 7.14 -13.70
CA CYS A 26 -9.82 6.52 -13.03
C CYS A 26 -8.87 7.54 -12.38
N HIS A 27 -9.03 8.85 -12.62
CA HIS A 27 -8.38 9.88 -11.79
C HIS A 27 -8.76 9.75 -10.31
N ASP A 28 -9.94 9.22 -9.99
CA ASP A 28 -10.30 8.79 -8.65
C ASP A 28 -9.60 7.45 -8.33
N PRO A 29 -8.73 7.40 -7.29
CA PRO A 29 -8.06 6.16 -6.88
C PRO A 29 -9.03 5.02 -6.56
N LEU A 30 -10.23 5.30 -6.03
CA LEU A 30 -11.22 4.28 -5.71
C LEU A 30 -11.84 3.66 -6.98
N VAL A 31 -11.98 4.44 -8.05
CA VAL A 31 -12.40 3.92 -9.35
C VAL A 31 -11.28 3.07 -9.96
N THR A 32 -10.03 3.52 -9.86
CA THR A 32 -8.85 2.73 -10.28
C THR A 32 -8.81 1.36 -9.60
N VAL A 33 -9.00 1.30 -8.28
CA VAL A 33 -9.04 0.02 -7.53
C VAL A 33 -10.18 -0.90 -8.02
N GLN A 34 -11.35 -0.35 -8.34
CA GLN A 34 -12.46 -1.12 -8.91
C GLN A 34 -12.08 -1.71 -10.27
N TYR A 35 -11.45 -0.94 -11.15
CA TYR A 35 -10.97 -1.41 -12.44
C TYR A 35 -9.94 -2.53 -12.30
N MET A 36 -8.97 -2.38 -11.40
CA MET A 36 -7.97 -3.43 -11.14
C MET A 36 -8.60 -4.74 -10.65
N SER A 37 -9.64 -4.65 -9.81
CA SER A 37 -10.42 -5.81 -9.37
C SER A 37 -11.18 -6.46 -10.52
N ALA A 38 -11.84 -5.66 -11.36
CA ALA A 38 -12.55 -6.14 -12.55
C ALA A 38 -11.61 -6.83 -13.55
N ILE A 39 -10.43 -6.25 -13.82
CA ILE A 39 -9.40 -6.83 -14.70
C ILE A 39 -8.92 -8.17 -14.14
N SER A 40 -8.66 -8.26 -12.84
CA SER A 40 -8.27 -9.51 -12.19
C SER A 40 -9.34 -10.60 -12.34
N GLY A 41 -10.61 -10.24 -12.12
CA GLY A 41 -11.75 -11.13 -12.32
C GLY A 41 -11.93 -11.59 -13.78
N TYR A 42 -11.76 -10.67 -14.74
CA TYR A 42 -11.81 -10.97 -16.16
C TYR A 42 -10.71 -11.95 -16.58
N LEU A 43 -9.45 -11.66 -16.20
CA LEU A 43 -8.30 -12.51 -16.51
C LEU A 43 -8.46 -13.92 -15.94
N LEU A 44 -8.99 -14.04 -14.71
CA LEU A 44 -9.29 -15.32 -14.09
C LEU A 44 -10.44 -16.06 -14.82
N GLY A 45 -11.46 -15.32 -15.26
CA GLY A 45 -12.59 -15.85 -16.03
C GLY A 45 -12.16 -16.46 -17.37
N CYS A 46 -11.10 -15.93 -17.99
CA CYS A 46 -10.53 -16.46 -19.22
C CYS A 46 -9.69 -17.73 -19.03
N GLN A 47 -9.35 -18.12 -17.79
CA GLN A 47 -8.49 -19.29 -17.56
C GLN A 47 -9.26 -20.60 -17.74
N PRO A 48 -8.67 -21.60 -18.43
CA PRO A 48 -9.29 -22.91 -18.64
C PRO A 48 -9.16 -23.80 -17.39
N ILE A 49 -9.64 -23.32 -16.24
CA ILE A 49 -9.62 -24.03 -14.96
C ILE A 49 -11.02 -24.47 -14.51
N PRO A 50 -11.14 -25.57 -13.75
CA PRO A 50 -12.41 -26.02 -13.20
C PRO A 50 -13.07 -24.95 -12.32
N ALA A 51 -14.40 -24.92 -12.33
CA ALA A 51 -15.17 -23.93 -11.57
C ALA A 51 -14.87 -23.94 -10.06
N ALA A 52 -14.72 -25.12 -9.47
CA ALA A 52 -14.36 -25.26 -8.05
C ALA A 52 -13.00 -24.62 -7.73
N LYS A 53 -11.98 -24.86 -8.58
CA LYS A 53 -10.65 -24.27 -8.42
C LYS A 53 -10.67 -22.75 -8.58
N ARG A 54 -11.50 -22.24 -9.50
CA ARG A 54 -11.69 -20.79 -9.68
C ARG A 54 -12.34 -20.15 -8.46
N GLN A 55 -13.33 -20.80 -7.87
CA GLN A 55 -14.00 -20.31 -6.67
C GLN A 55 -13.04 -20.26 -5.48
N GLU A 56 -12.27 -21.33 -5.25
CA GLU A 56 -11.23 -21.36 -4.22
C GLU A 56 -10.20 -20.23 -4.42
N PHE A 57 -9.77 -20.01 -5.67
CA PHE A 57 -8.83 -18.93 -5.99
C PHE A 57 -9.40 -17.53 -5.71
N LEU A 58 -10.69 -17.29 -6.00
CA LEU A 58 -11.35 -16.02 -5.69
C LEU A 58 -11.37 -15.75 -4.18
N GLU A 59 -11.65 -16.77 -3.38
CA GLU A 59 -11.65 -16.67 -1.91
C GLU A 59 -10.24 -16.37 -1.37
N GLN A 60 -9.23 -17.07 -1.89
CA GLN A 60 -7.83 -16.81 -1.57
C GLN A 60 -7.41 -15.39 -1.97
N LEU A 61 -7.83 -14.91 -3.15
CA LEU A 61 -7.52 -13.57 -3.62
C LEU A 61 -8.18 -12.49 -2.75
N ALA A 62 -9.42 -12.69 -2.32
CA ALA A 62 -10.11 -11.77 -1.42
C ALA A 62 -9.44 -11.71 -0.05
N ALA A 63 -9.07 -12.86 0.52
CA ALA A 63 -8.32 -12.93 1.78
C ALA A 63 -6.94 -12.25 1.65
N PHE A 64 -6.26 -12.49 0.54
CA PHE A 64 -4.97 -11.87 0.25
C PHE A 64 -5.08 -10.34 0.13
N MET A 65 -6.07 -9.84 -0.62
CA MET A 65 -6.33 -8.40 -0.75
C MET A 65 -6.59 -7.76 0.61
N ARG A 66 -7.36 -8.43 1.48
CA ARG A 66 -7.61 -7.96 2.84
C ARG A 66 -6.31 -7.86 3.66
N HIS A 67 -5.47 -8.89 3.58
CA HIS A 67 -4.20 -8.90 4.28
C HIS A 67 -3.28 -7.75 3.84
N VAL A 68 -3.16 -7.51 2.54
CA VAL A 68 -2.35 -6.39 1.99
C VAL A 68 -2.89 -5.04 2.46
N HIS A 69 -4.21 -4.85 2.44
CA HIS A 69 -4.84 -3.62 2.95
C HIS A 69 -4.49 -3.37 4.43
N ASP A 70 -4.70 -4.38 5.27
CA ASP A 70 -4.48 -4.28 6.71
C ASP A 70 -2.98 -4.04 7.03
N ASP A 71 -2.08 -4.58 6.20
CA ASP A 71 -0.64 -4.33 6.29
C ASP A 71 -0.25 -2.90 5.92
N VAL A 72 -0.82 -2.34 4.85
CA VAL A 72 -0.59 -0.93 4.46
C VAL A 72 -1.14 0.02 5.52
N GLU A 73 -2.34 -0.23 6.05
CA GLU A 73 -2.88 0.56 7.15
C GLU A 73 -1.98 0.53 8.39
N ARG A 74 -1.45 -0.64 8.75
CA ARG A 74 -0.53 -0.79 9.88
C ARG A 74 0.74 0.03 9.67
N GLN A 75 1.36 -0.08 8.49
CA GLN A 75 2.57 0.68 8.15
C GLN A 75 2.34 2.20 8.21
N GLN A 76 1.20 2.69 7.71
CA GLN A 76 0.86 4.11 7.77
C GLN A 76 0.68 4.60 9.20
N ARG A 77 0.06 3.80 10.08
CA ARG A 77 -0.09 4.14 11.51
C ARG A 77 1.26 4.17 12.23
N GLU A 78 2.14 3.22 11.95
CA GLU A 78 3.50 3.17 12.53
C GLU A 78 4.35 4.37 12.12
N GLN A 79 4.26 4.81 10.86
CA GLN A 79 4.95 6.00 10.38
C GLN A 79 4.43 7.29 11.04
N GLN A 80 3.14 7.38 11.34
CA GLN A 80 2.53 8.53 12.02
C GLN A 80 2.80 8.55 13.53
N ALA A 81 3.08 7.39 14.14
CA ALA A 81 3.36 7.26 15.58
C ALA A 81 4.84 7.49 15.94
N ALA A 82 5.74 7.71 14.96
CA ALA A 82 7.11 8.08 15.23
C ALA A 82 7.16 9.44 15.96
N PRO A 83 7.81 9.56 17.15
CA PRO A 83 7.86 10.81 17.87
C PRO A 83 8.57 11.87 17.02
N ALA A 84 7.96 13.04 16.87
CA ALA A 84 8.68 14.22 16.42
C ALA A 84 9.93 14.37 17.30
N GLN A 85 11.11 14.31 16.69
CA GLN A 85 12.37 14.59 17.36
C GLN A 85 12.21 15.95 18.06
N GLN A 86 12.23 15.94 19.40
CA GLN A 86 12.22 17.17 20.18
C GLN A 86 13.39 18.04 19.72
N PRO A 87 13.20 19.35 19.50
CA PRO A 87 14.30 20.22 19.14
C PRO A 87 15.41 20.13 20.20
N PRO A 88 16.70 20.21 19.82
CA PRO A 88 17.79 20.10 20.77
C PRO A 88 17.62 21.23 21.80
N GLN A 89 17.26 20.86 23.04
CA GLN A 89 17.38 21.74 24.17
C GLN A 89 18.87 22.04 24.32
N GLU A 90 19.27 23.21 23.84
CA GLU A 90 20.52 23.85 24.21
C GLU A 90 20.55 23.94 25.73
N ALA A 91 21.21 22.97 26.37
CA ALA A 91 21.54 23.04 27.78
C ALA A 91 22.54 24.19 27.96
N PHE A 92 22.00 25.40 28.12
CA PHE A 92 22.68 26.55 28.70
C PHE A 92 23.11 26.17 30.12
N GLY A 93 24.33 25.68 30.24
CA GLY A 93 24.86 25.17 31.50
C GLY A 93 26.32 24.76 31.40
N ILE A 94 27.14 25.57 30.73
CA ILE A 94 28.60 25.46 30.89
C ILE A 94 28.92 26.01 32.28
N TRP A 95 29.02 25.13 33.27
CA TRP A 95 29.74 25.44 34.50
C TRP A 95 31.22 25.12 34.26
N ARG A 96 32.10 26.13 34.32
CA ARG A 96 33.55 25.94 34.34
C ARG A 96 34.04 26.23 35.76
N PRO A 97 34.60 25.25 36.49
CA PRO A 97 35.26 25.52 37.76
C PRO A 97 36.61 26.18 37.51
N GLY A 98 36.77 27.43 37.95
CA GLY A 98 38.06 28.12 38.02
C GLY A 98 38.23 29.25 37.01
N ASP A 99 37.61 30.40 37.26
CA ASP A 99 38.12 31.68 36.78
C ASP A 99 38.89 32.37 37.92
N PRO A 100 40.12 32.89 37.69
CA PRO A 100 40.93 33.64 38.65
C PRO A 100 40.48 35.08 38.90
#